data_AF-A0A8X6SVD8-F1
#
_entry.id   AF-A0A8X6SVD8-F1
#
_cell.length_a   1.000
_cell.length_b   1.000
_cell.length_c   1.000
_cell.angle_alpha   90.00
_cell.angle_beta   90.00
_cell.angle_gamma   90.00
#
_symmetry.space_group_name_H-M   'P 1'
#
loop_
_entity.id
_entity.type
_entity.pdbx_description
1 polymer ?
#
loop_
_entity_poly.entity_id
_entity_poly.type
_entity_poly.pdbx_seq_one_letter_code
_entity_poly.pdbx_strand_id
1 'polypeptide(L)'
;MQQFHSISTDQKPQHFKCLTGKDSWCFFQAALARGEVPGPHVKHVKTPLKETHLAKIIPIYQRLASNELLQRCIRCVTQNANENLHSIIWGKCSKETSATLRRVTIAVCDAVCEFNFGTKNHKKICKRKMGLLQINSQKCWLFGETTVVFIRGKEKDLQGTQLLGKKLR
;
A
#
# COMPACT_ATOMS: atom_id res chain seq x y z
N MET A 1 6.40 -19.67 -9.48
CA MET A 1 6.72 -20.64 -8.40
C MET A 1 5.58 -21.65 -8.21
N GLN A 2 4.34 -21.19 -7.96
CA GLN A 2 3.17 -22.07 -7.74
C GLN A 2 2.68 -22.87 -8.98
N GLN A 3 3.00 -22.45 -10.20
CA GLN A 3 2.42 -23.08 -11.38
C GLN A 3 2.92 -24.52 -11.63
N PHE A 4 4.18 -24.82 -11.27
CA PHE A 4 4.73 -26.18 -11.38
C PHE A 4 4.12 -27.12 -10.33
N HIS A 5 3.77 -26.59 -9.16
CA HIS A 5 3.05 -27.31 -8.13
C HIS A 5 1.66 -27.77 -8.63
N SER A 6 0.96 -26.93 -9.41
CA SER A 6 -0.35 -27.25 -9.96
C SER A 6 -0.36 -28.32 -11.05
N ILE A 7 0.77 -28.58 -11.73
CA ILE A 7 0.86 -29.68 -12.73
C ILE A 7 1.52 -30.95 -12.16
N SER A 8 1.90 -30.90 -10.88
CA SER A 8 2.60 -31.98 -10.20
C SER A 8 1.69 -33.17 -9.96
N THR A 9 2.20 -34.37 -10.22
CA THR A 9 1.50 -35.63 -9.95
C THR A 9 2.36 -36.53 -9.08
N ASP A 10 1.77 -37.59 -8.53
CA ASP A 10 2.51 -38.59 -7.74
C ASP A 10 3.60 -39.28 -8.60
N GLN A 11 3.36 -39.46 -9.90
CA GLN A 11 4.34 -40.04 -10.83
C GLN A 11 5.41 -39.04 -11.31
N LYS A 12 5.05 -37.76 -11.43
CA LYS A 12 5.94 -36.67 -11.89
C LYS A 12 5.87 -35.50 -10.90
N PRO A 13 6.54 -35.60 -9.74
CA PRO A 13 6.53 -34.53 -8.74
C PRO A 13 7.36 -33.33 -9.21
N GLN A 14 6.73 -32.16 -9.33
CA GLN A 14 7.34 -30.92 -9.85
C GLN A 14 7.49 -29.84 -8.77
N HIS A 15 8.08 -30.19 -7.63
CA HIS A 15 8.24 -29.29 -6.47
C HIS A 15 9.61 -28.61 -6.37
N PHE A 16 10.46 -28.72 -7.40
CA PHE A 16 11.82 -28.19 -7.41
C PHE A 16 11.90 -26.65 -7.27
N LYS A 17 10.84 -25.93 -7.66
CA LYS A 17 10.74 -24.48 -7.44
C LYS A 17 10.07 -24.10 -6.13
N CYS A 18 9.62 -25.04 -5.30
CA CYS A 18 8.98 -24.70 -4.03
C CYS A 18 10.03 -24.37 -2.97
N LEU A 19 9.64 -23.56 -1.98
CA LEU A 19 10.48 -23.30 -0.81
C LEU A 19 10.73 -24.61 -0.06
N THR A 20 11.97 -24.81 0.40
CA THR A 20 12.35 -25.95 1.23
C THR A 20 12.15 -25.62 2.71
N GLY A 21 11.98 -26.65 3.54
CA GLY A 21 11.86 -26.51 5.00
C GLY A 21 10.55 -27.04 5.56
N LYS A 22 10.55 -27.31 6.87
CA LYS A 22 9.41 -27.92 7.59
C LYS A 22 8.16 -27.04 7.59
N ASP A 23 8.36 -25.72 7.54
CA ASP A 23 7.32 -24.70 7.50
C ASP A 23 6.97 -24.25 6.07
N SER A 24 7.45 -24.99 5.06
CA SER A 24 7.06 -24.70 3.68
C SER A 24 5.56 -24.88 3.50
N TRP A 25 4.94 -23.94 2.79
CA TRP A 25 3.55 -24.09 2.37
C TRP A 25 3.35 -25.29 1.44
N CYS A 26 4.42 -25.75 0.77
CA CYS A 26 4.37 -26.90 -0.12
C CYS A 26 4.40 -28.18 0.70
N PHE A 27 3.28 -28.91 0.70
CA PHE A 27 3.13 -30.17 1.45
C PHE A 27 4.25 -31.18 1.14
N PHE A 28 4.71 -31.23 -0.12
CA PHE A 28 5.74 -32.17 -0.56
C PHE A 28 7.10 -31.82 0.03
N GLN A 29 7.53 -30.56 -0.09
CA GLN A 29 8.80 -30.10 0.48
C GLN A 29 8.79 -30.12 2.01
N ALA A 30 7.64 -29.82 2.62
CA ALA A 30 7.47 -29.87 4.07
C ALA A 30 7.58 -31.31 4.61
N ALA A 31 6.94 -32.28 3.94
CA ALA A 31 7.06 -33.69 4.29
C ALA A 31 8.51 -34.20 4.14
N LEU A 32 9.17 -33.89 3.03
CA LEU A 32 10.58 -34.23 2.83
C LEU A 32 11.47 -33.64 3.92
N ALA A 33 11.27 -32.38 4.30
CA ALA A 33 12.02 -31.73 5.36
C ALA A 33 11.74 -32.30 6.77
N ARG A 34 10.60 -32.98 6.96
CA ARG A 34 10.26 -33.71 8.19
C ARG A 34 10.72 -35.18 8.17
N GLY A 35 11.21 -35.68 7.04
CA GLY A 35 11.54 -37.10 6.87
C GLY A 35 10.29 -37.99 6.70
N GLU A 36 9.16 -37.39 6.34
CA GLU A 36 7.89 -38.07 6.10
C GLU A 36 7.71 -38.36 4.60
N VAL A 37 6.91 -39.39 4.29
CA VAL A 37 6.48 -39.63 2.91
C VAL A 37 5.45 -38.57 2.50
N PRO A 38 5.65 -37.83 1.40
CA PRO A 38 4.68 -36.87 0.92
C PRO A 38 3.30 -37.50 0.63
N GLY A 39 2.24 -36.80 1.03
CA GLY A 39 0.86 -37.25 0.76
C GLY A 39 0.49 -37.24 -0.73
N PRO A 40 -0.64 -37.86 -1.11
CA PRO A 40 -1.04 -37.96 -2.51
C PRO A 40 -1.45 -36.60 -3.10
N HIS A 41 -1.00 -36.30 -4.32
CA HIS A 41 -1.26 -35.02 -4.98
C HIS A 41 -2.75 -34.74 -5.17
N VAL A 42 -3.58 -35.76 -5.39
CA VAL A 42 -5.04 -35.63 -5.57
C VAL A 42 -5.71 -34.96 -4.36
N LYS A 43 -5.18 -35.17 -3.15
CA LYS A 43 -5.73 -34.56 -1.92
C LYS A 43 -5.18 -33.16 -1.64
N HIS A 44 -3.92 -32.92 -2.01
CA HIS A 44 -3.21 -31.70 -1.63
C HIS A 44 -3.18 -30.63 -2.72
N VAL A 45 -3.28 -31.01 -4.00
CA VAL A 45 -3.33 -30.08 -5.13
C VAL A 45 -4.80 -29.79 -5.46
N LYS A 46 -5.32 -28.69 -4.91
CA LYS A 46 -6.74 -28.31 -5.07
C LYS A 46 -7.13 -27.95 -6.51
N THR A 47 -6.20 -27.42 -7.28
CA THR A 47 -6.46 -26.95 -8.65
C THR A 47 -5.40 -27.49 -9.59
N PRO A 48 -5.55 -28.75 -10.04
CA PRO A 48 -4.62 -29.34 -10.98
C PRO A 48 -4.74 -28.66 -12.36
N LEU A 49 -3.59 -28.37 -12.96
CA LEU A 49 -3.48 -27.77 -14.30
C LEU A 49 -2.92 -28.82 -15.28
N LYS A 50 -3.34 -28.72 -16.55
CA LYS A 50 -2.73 -29.50 -17.64
C LYS A 50 -1.43 -28.85 -18.09
N GLU A 51 -0.45 -29.65 -18.46
CA GLU A 51 0.86 -29.18 -18.96
C GLU A 51 0.72 -28.30 -20.22
N THR A 52 -0.27 -28.59 -21.07
CA THR A 52 -0.60 -27.78 -22.26
C THR A 52 -1.08 -26.36 -21.91
N HIS A 53 -1.79 -26.19 -20.80
CA HIS A 53 -2.20 -24.86 -20.33
C HIS A 53 -1.04 -24.13 -19.69
N LEU A 54 -0.20 -24.84 -18.93
CA LEU A 54 0.98 -24.25 -18.32
C LEU A 54 1.92 -23.63 -19.37
N ALA A 55 2.13 -24.31 -20.49
CA ALA A 55 2.94 -23.80 -21.60
C ALA A 55 2.45 -22.43 -22.12
N LYS A 56 1.14 -22.16 -22.08
CA LYS A 56 0.55 -20.88 -22.47
C LYS A 56 0.61 -19.83 -21.36
N ILE A 57 0.57 -20.26 -20.10
CA ILE A 57 0.55 -19.38 -18.91
C ILE A 57 1.95 -18.87 -18.56
N ILE A 58 2.99 -19.70 -18.68
CA ILE A 58 4.37 -19.34 -18.31
C ILE A 58 4.85 -18.05 -18.99
N PRO A 59 4.70 -17.86 -20.32
CA PRO A 59 5.14 -16.64 -20.99
C PRO A 59 4.46 -15.37 -20.45
N ILE A 60 3.17 -15.47 -20.06
CA ILE A 60 2.42 -14.35 -19.49
C ILE A 60 3.04 -13.95 -18.15
N TYR A 61 3.32 -14.92 -17.27
CA TYR A 61 3.95 -14.64 -15.99
C TYR A 61 5.38 -14.13 -16.14
N GLN A 62 6.16 -14.65 -17.09
CA GLN A 62 7.50 -14.15 -17.37
C GLN A 62 7.46 -12.69 -17.85
N ARG A 63 6.51 -12.36 -18.73
CA ARG A 63 6.28 -10.98 -19.16
C ARG A 63 5.89 -10.09 -18.00
N LEU A 64 4.97 -10.53 -17.12
CA LEU A 64 4.55 -9.77 -15.93
C LEU A 64 5.68 -9.60 -14.90
N ALA A 65 6.62 -10.54 -14.85
CA ALA A 65 7.81 -10.49 -14.00
C ALA A 65 9.01 -9.80 -14.67
N SER A 66 8.82 -9.12 -15.81
CA SER A 66 9.91 -8.39 -16.45
C SER A 66 10.40 -7.23 -15.59
N ASN A 67 11.71 -6.99 -15.59
CA ASN A 67 12.31 -5.89 -14.83
C ASN A 67 11.70 -4.53 -15.23
N GLU A 68 11.37 -4.34 -16.51
CA GLU A 68 10.72 -3.14 -17.03
C GLU A 68 9.36 -2.87 -16.36
N LEU A 69 8.54 -3.91 -16.18
CA LEU A 69 7.25 -3.77 -15.48
C LEU A 69 7.44 -3.61 -13.98
N LEU A 70 8.31 -4.41 -13.36
CA LEU A 70 8.56 -4.36 -11.93
C LEU A 70 9.20 -3.04 -11.48
N GLN A 71 10.02 -2.40 -12.31
CA GLN A 71 10.58 -1.07 -12.04
C GLN A 71 9.49 -0.01 -11.84
N ARG A 72 8.35 -0.14 -12.53
CA ARG A 72 7.20 0.76 -12.33
C ARG A 72 6.55 0.55 -10.96
N CYS A 73 6.61 -0.67 -10.42
CA CYS A 73 6.08 -1.02 -9.11
C CYS A 73 6.95 -0.51 -7.95
N ILE A 74 8.26 -0.25 -8.16
CA ILE A 74 9.18 0.23 -7.10
C ILE A 74 8.70 1.54 -6.48
N ARG A 75 8.06 2.40 -7.27
CA ARG A 75 7.54 3.68 -6.79
C ARG A 75 6.32 3.52 -5.87
N CYS A 76 5.78 2.31 -5.71
CA CYS A 76 4.55 2.00 -4.99
C CYS A 76 3.37 2.89 -5.42
N VAL A 77 3.39 3.39 -6.66
CA VAL A 77 2.32 4.23 -7.20
C VAL A 77 1.20 3.28 -7.59
N THR A 78 0.02 3.49 -7.00
CA THR A 78 -1.17 2.70 -7.35
C THR A 78 -1.56 2.98 -8.80
N GLN A 79 -2.04 1.96 -9.53
CA GLN A 79 -2.57 2.15 -10.89
C GLN A 79 -3.72 3.17 -10.92
N ASN A 80 -4.37 3.40 -9.78
CA ASN A 80 -5.39 4.41 -9.60
C ASN A 80 -5.05 5.33 -8.43
N ALA A 81 -4.25 6.37 -8.69
CA ALA A 81 -3.90 7.38 -7.70
C ALA A 81 -5.14 8.15 -7.19
N ASN A 82 -6.12 8.36 -8.08
CA ASN A 82 -7.35 9.10 -7.75
C ASN A 82 -8.23 8.31 -6.78
N GLU A 83 -8.47 7.02 -7.04
CA GLU A 83 -9.24 6.18 -6.10
C GLU A 83 -8.55 6.01 -4.76
N ASN A 84 -7.22 5.86 -4.75
CA ASN A 84 -6.47 5.78 -3.51
C ASN A 84 -6.59 7.08 -2.70
N LEU A 85 -6.39 8.25 -3.34
CA LEU A 85 -6.56 9.55 -2.69
C LEU A 85 -8.01 9.74 -2.19
N HIS A 86 -8.99 9.39 -3.01
CA HIS A 86 -10.40 9.42 -2.63
C HIS A 86 -10.66 8.55 -1.40
N SER A 87 -10.14 7.32 -1.35
CA SER A 87 -10.28 6.44 -0.19
C SER A 87 -9.76 7.10 1.10
N ILE A 88 -8.61 7.78 1.03
CA ILE A 88 -8.04 8.52 2.18
C ILE A 88 -8.93 9.72 2.57
N ILE A 89 -9.42 10.49 1.60
CA ILE A 89 -10.34 11.63 1.86
C ILE A 89 -11.61 11.13 2.55
N TRP A 90 -12.24 10.08 2.01
CA TRP A 90 -13.51 9.55 2.52
C TRP A 90 -13.35 8.82 3.85
N GLY A 91 -12.17 8.24 4.12
CA GLY A 91 -11.81 7.71 5.43
C GLY A 91 -11.71 8.80 6.51
N LYS A 92 -11.34 10.03 6.14
CA LYS A 92 -11.29 11.18 7.07
C LYS A 92 -12.63 11.93 7.16
N CYS A 93 -13.37 12.03 6.06
CA CYS A 93 -14.68 12.66 6.01
C CYS A 93 -15.62 11.81 5.16
N SER A 94 -16.52 11.06 5.81
CA SER A 94 -17.47 10.19 5.10
C SER A 94 -18.34 10.98 4.13
N LYS A 95 -18.63 10.39 2.96
CA LYS A 95 -19.58 10.92 1.98
C LYS A 95 -21.02 10.90 2.47
N GLU A 96 -21.34 9.93 3.32
CA GLU A 96 -22.70 9.66 3.79
C GLU A 96 -23.14 10.62 4.91
N THR A 97 -22.20 11.42 5.43
CA THR A 97 -22.46 12.37 6.52
C THR A 97 -22.33 13.80 6.02
N SER A 98 -23.29 14.65 6.37
CA SER A 98 -23.15 16.09 6.12
C SER A 98 -22.00 16.66 6.94
N ALA A 99 -21.17 17.48 6.29
CA ALA A 99 -20.02 18.13 6.91
C ALA A 99 -19.98 19.60 6.45
N THR A 100 -19.50 20.48 7.33
CA THR A 100 -19.26 21.88 6.95
C THR A 100 -18.13 21.96 5.94
N LEU A 101 -18.17 22.97 5.05
CA LEU A 101 -17.11 23.22 4.06
C LEU A 101 -15.72 23.19 4.72
N ARG A 102 -15.59 23.84 5.88
CA ARG A 102 -14.35 23.86 6.66
C ARG A 102 -13.84 22.48 7.04
N ARG A 103 -14.72 21.58 7.49
CA ARG A 103 -14.35 20.21 7.86
C ARG A 103 -13.90 19.41 6.64
N VAL A 104 -14.57 19.57 5.51
CA VAL A 104 -14.17 18.95 4.24
C VAL A 104 -12.79 19.46 3.79
N THR A 105 -12.56 20.77 3.84
CA THR A 105 -11.25 21.36 3.49
C THR A 105 -10.12 20.80 4.34
N ILE A 106 -10.30 20.71 5.67
CA ILE A 106 -9.29 20.15 6.58
C ILE A 106 -9.02 18.67 6.25
N ALA A 107 -10.08 17.88 6.04
CA ALA A 107 -9.94 16.47 5.71
C ALA A 107 -9.21 16.25 4.38
N VAL A 108 -9.50 17.07 3.35
CA VAL A 108 -8.81 17.02 2.06
C VAL A 108 -7.34 17.43 2.21
N CYS A 109 -7.03 18.51 2.92
CA CYS A 109 -5.65 18.93 3.16
C CYS A 109 -4.85 17.84 3.89
N ASP A 110 -5.41 17.23 4.93
CA ASP A 110 -4.75 16.16 5.68
C ASP A 110 -4.58 14.89 4.83
N ALA A 111 -5.58 14.53 4.03
CA ALA A 111 -5.51 13.41 3.10
C ALA A 111 -4.43 13.61 2.02
N VAL A 112 -4.32 14.82 1.44
CA VAL A 112 -3.28 15.15 0.45
C VAL A 112 -1.89 15.11 1.08
N CYS A 113 -1.74 15.56 2.33
CA CYS A 113 -0.48 15.45 3.05
C CYS A 113 -0.12 13.98 3.33
N GLU A 114 -1.09 13.17 3.74
CA GLU A 114 -0.89 11.74 3.97
C GLU A 114 -0.53 10.99 2.69
N PHE A 115 -1.20 11.29 1.58
CA PHE A 115 -0.95 10.67 0.28
C PHE A 115 0.46 10.98 -0.24
N ASN A 116 0.92 12.22 -0.12
CA ASN A 116 2.23 12.63 -0.66
C ASN A 116 3.42 12.33 0.24
N PHE A 117 3.26 12.46 1.57
CA PHE A 117 4.37 12.33 2.52
C PHE A 117 4.34 11.03 3.34
N GLY A 118 3.25 10.27 3.25
CA GLY A 118 3.03 9.06 4.04
C GLY A 118 2.61 9.34 5.48
N THR A 119 2.08 8.31 6.14
CA THR A 119 1.43 8.40 7.47
C THR A 119 2.34 8.91 8.58
N LYS A 120 3.66 8.63 8.52
CA LYS A 120 4.63 9.03 9.55
C LYS A 120 5.08 10.49 9.40
N ASN A 121 5.26 10.97 8.17
CA ASN A 121 5.79 12.31 7.93
C ASN A 121 4.67 13.36 7.86
N HIS A 122 3.46 13.00 7.43
CA HIS A 122 2.35 13.97 7.40
C HIS A 122 2.08 14.54 8.80
N LYS A 123 2.14 13.72 9.86
CA LYS A 123 1.87 14.16 11.23
C LYS A 123 2.85 15.25 11.69
N LYS A 124 4.10 15.19 11.22
CA LYS A 124 5.13 16.19 11.52
C LYS A 124 4.89 17.50 10.76
N ILE A 125 4.47 17.40 9.49
CA ILE A 125 4.20 18.55 8.62
C ILE A 125 2.91 19.26 9.01
N CYS A 126 1.84 18.50 9.25
CA CYS A 126 0.53 19.02 9.65
C CYS A 126 0.61 19.75 11.00
N LYS A 127 1.36 19.19 11.97
CA LYS A 127 1.65 19.87 13.25
C LYS A 127 2.40 21.19 13.08
N ARG A 128 3.37 21.27 12.15
CA ARG A 128 4.21 22.47 11.95
C ARG A 128 3.53 23.58 11.14
N LYS A 129 2.69 23.23 10.16
CA LYS A 129 2.12 24.20 9.21
C LYS A 129 0.65 24.55 9.43
N MET A 130 -0.13 23.66 10.06
CA MET A 130 -1.58 23.86 10.17
C MET A 130 -2.05 24.22 11.58
N GLY A 131 -1.17 24.30 12.59
CA GLY A 131 -1.58 24.49 13.99
C GLY A 131 -2.58 23.43 14.49
N LEU A 132 -2.75 22.33 13.74
CA LEU A 132 -3.72 21.28 14.03
C LEU A 132 -3.12 20.40 15.13
N LEU A 133 -3.54 20.70 16.35
CA LEU A 133 -3.43 19.81 17.49
C LEU A 133 -3.88 18.41 17.09
N GLN A 134 -3.11 17.44 17.60
CA GLN A 134 -3.38 16.01 17.52
C GLN A 134 -4.85 15.73 17.85
N ILE A 135 -5.65 15.39 16.84
CA ILE A 135 -6.92 14.69 17.09
C ILE A 135 -6.51 13.25 17.39
N ASN A 136 -6.17 13.01 18.65
CA ASN A 136 -6.08 11.65 19.17
C ASN A 136 -7.45 10.99 18.97
N SER A 137 -7.40 9.69 18.71
CA SER A 137 -8.53 8.78 18.74
C SER A 137 -9.51 9.14 19.85
N GLN A 138 -10.80 9.22 19.49
CA GLN A 138 -11.97 9.51 20.33
C GLN A 138 -12.32 11.00 20.45
N LYS A 139 -13.38 11.37 19.72
CA LYS A 139 -14.34 12.48 19.93
C LYS A 139 -13.77 13.80 20.48
N CYS A 140 -13.85 14.90 19.70
CA CYS A 140 -14.59 16.13 20.04
C CYS A 140 -14.16 17.31 19.16
N TRP A 141 -15.04 18.32 19.14
CA TRP A 141 -15.07 19.56 18.38
C TRP A 141 -14.12 20.64 18.89
N LEU A 142 -13.76 21.60 18.01
CA LEU A 142 -13.56 23.07 18.20
C LEU A 142 -12.51 23.60 17.19
N PHE A 143 -12.88 24.54 16.31
CA PHE A 143 -12.75 26.01 16.43
C PHE A 143 -11.30 26.54 16.44
N GLY A 144 -11.05 27.59 15.66
CA GLY A 144 -9.72 28.20 15.47
C GLY A 144 -9.45 28.55 14.01
N GLU A 145 -9.76 29.80 13.63
CA GLU A 145 -9.56 30.36 12.29
C GLU A 145 -8.10 30.21 11.85
N THR A 146 -7.84 29.66 10.66
CA THR A 146 -6.59 29.94 9.97
C THR A 146 -6.72 29.69 8.48
N THR A 147 -6.44 30.75 7.73
CA THR A 147 -6.42 30.85 6.28
C THR A 147 -5.46 29.83 5.67
N VAL A 148 -5.94 29.06 4.70
CA VAL A 148 -5.18 28.02 3.99
C VAL A 148 -4.13 28.66 3.08
N VAL A 149 -2.85 28.38 3.32
CA VAL A 149 -1.75 28.76 2.42
C VAL A 149 -1.54 27.65 1.39
N PHE A 150 -1.87 27.95 0.13
CA PHE A 150 -1.62 27.09 -1.02
C PHE A 150 -0.14 27.16 -1.40
N ILE A 151 0.68 26.17 -1.01
CA ILE A 151 2.08 26.11 -1.46
C ILE A 151 2.14 25.27 -2.73
N ARG A 152 2.04 25.95 -3.87
CA ARG A 152 2.54 25.45 -5.17
C ARG A 152 4.06 25.40 -5.07
N GLY A 153 4.64 24.21 -5.24
CA GLY A 153 6.06 23.99 -4.98
C GLY A 153 6.99 24.88 -5.82
N LYS A 154 7.96 25.49 -5.15
CA LYS A 154 9.37 25.51 -5.56
C LYS A 154 10.22 25.49 -4.28
N GLU A 155 11.06 24.48 -4.19
CA GLU A 155 12.11 24.34 -3.18
C GLU A 155 13.14 25.45 -3.41
N LYS A 156 13.19 26.47 -2.53
CA LYS A 156 14.34 27.38 -2.35
C LYS A 156 14.38 27.91 -0.90
N ASP A 157 15.42 27.50 -0.21
CA ASP A 157 16.20 28.21 0.82
C ASP A 157 15.46 28.95 1.95
N LEU A 158 15.42 28.29 3.12
CA LEU A 158 15.18 28.93 4.41
C LEU A 158 16.45 29.66 4.87
N GLN A 159 16.56 30.95 4.60
CA GLN A 159 17.36 31.85 5.42
C GLN A 159 16.57 33.11 5.75
N GLY A 160 16.31 33.27 7.06
CA GLY A 160 16.12 34.54 7.75
C GLY A 160 14.89 35.36 7.37
N THR A 161 13.95 35.52 8.30
CA THR A 161 13.40 36.86 8.55
C THR A 161 12.78 36.96 9.93
N GLN A 162 13.18 38.05 10.57
CA GLN A 162 13.03 38.45 11.94
C GLN A 162 11.61 38.98 12.17
N LEU A 163 11.04 38.64 13.33
CA LEU A 163 9.76 39.19 13.81
C LEU A 163 9.91 40.70 14.06
N LEU A 164 9.18 41.51 13.30
CA LEU A 164 8.89 42.90 13.66
C LEU A 164 7.37 43.09 13.65
N GLY A 165 6.77 42.79 14.80
CA GLY A 165 5.45 43.30 15.12
C GLY A 165 5.55 44.77 15.55
N LYS A 166 4.71 45.62 14.98
CA LYS A 166 4.15 46.79 15.70
C LYS A 166 2.70 47.00 15.27
N LYS A 167 1.85 47.04 16.29
CA LYS A 167 0.42 47.34 16.30
C LYS A 167 0.24 48.84 16.58
N LEU A 168 -0.97 49.35 16.29
CA LEU A 168 -1.56 50.64 16.67
C LEU A 168 -1.16 51.79 15.72
N ARG A 169 -2.08 52.51 15.10
CA ARG A 169 -3.39 53.03 15.55
C ARG A 169 -4.37 53.08 14.38
#